data_AF-A0A699I2N9-F1
#
_entry.id   AF-A0A699I2N9-F1
#
_cell.length_a   1.000
_cell.length_b   1.000
_cell.length_c   1.000
_cell.angle_alpha   90.00
_cell.angle_beta   90.00
_cell.angle_gamma   90.00
#
_symmetry.space_group_name_H-M   'P 1'
#
loop_
_entity.id
_entity.type
_entity.pdbx_description
1 polymer ?
#
loop_
_entity_poly.entity_id
_entity_poly.type
_entity_poly.pdbx_seq_one_letter_code
_entity_poly.pdbx_strand_id
1 'polypeptide(L)'
;MNVGTMDLMRSEPMQLARIIIPMESAHRTVSYLGDLGLFQFKDLNMGKSPFQKTFAAQIKRCGEMARKLRFFKDQMAKAGLLASSWSAYGSEFNFDELEVKLGELEGELIEMNANTEKLQRAHNELLEYKLVLQKAGDFFHHAQSNATAQQREFEEHRLAEGSMDSPLLLEQEMTTELSKQVKLGYVSGLVPRDKSMAFEIILFRATRGNVFLKQNVVAEPVVDPVQGEKVEKNVFIVFYSGERAKNKVLKICDAFGANRYPFTDDIGKQYQMITEVSGKLSELKTTIDVGTLHWSSVVQSIANQFEHWNNLVKKEKSIYHTLNTLSFDVTKKCLVAEGWCPVFATTQIQNALQRATVDSNSQVGPIFEILNAKESPPTYFRTNKFTSAFQEIVDAYGFVALRLAATFDQGKRMRFSLFRLPGQGEPFNSDARGLARVAKYQEANPGLFTVVTFPFLFAVMFGDWGHGICLFLATLFLILREKKYSSQ
;
A
#
# COMPACT_ATOMS: atom_id res chain seq x y z
N MET A 1 -11.85 -47.99 -6.72
CA MET A 1 -10.86 -47.32 -5.86
C MET A 1 -9.65 -48.22 -5.72
N ASN A 2 -8.64 -48.08 -6.57
CA ASN A 2 -7.33 -48.70 -6.31
C ASN A 2 -6.62 -47.78 -5.32
N VAL A 3 -6.80 -48.03 -4.04
CA VAL A 3 -5.99 -47.41 -2.99
C VAL A 3 -4.62 -48.02 -3.14
N GLY A 4 -3.76 -47.40 -3.95
CA GLY A 4 -2.36 -47.77 -4.06
C GLY A 4 -1.77 -47.77 -2.66
N THR A 5 -1.26 -48.92 -2.23
CA THR A 5 -0.58 -49.15 -0.96
C THR A 5 0.36 -47.99 -0.66
N MET A 6 0.11 -47.25 0.43
CA MET A 6 1.00 -46.19 0.87
C MET A 6 2.28 -46.81 1.39
N ASP A 7 3.34 -46.79 0.58
CA ASP A 7 4.67 -47.16 1.05
C ASP A 7 5.37 -45.89 1.55
N LEU A 8 5.30 -45.64 2.87
CA LEU A 8 6.02 -44.52 3.49
C LEU A 8 7.52 -44.78 3.62
N MET A 9 7.98 -46.01 3.41
CA MET A 9 9.38 -46.39 3.62
C MET A 9 10.31 -45.85 2.55
N ARG A 10 9.80 -45.62 1.34
CA ARG A 10 10.58 -45.16 0.18
C ARG A 10 9.81 -44.12 -0.61
N SER A 11 10.52 -43.39 -1.49
CA SER A 11 9.86 -42.45 -2.37
C SER A 11 8.99 -43.20 -3.39
N GLU A 12 7.87 -42.59 -3.79
CA GLU A 12 7.01 -43.15 -4.83
C GLU A 12 7.75 -43.29 -6.17
N PRO A 13 7.46 -44.32 -6.97
CA PRO A 13 8.07 -44.47 -8.29
C PRO A 13 7.59 -43.34 -9.22
N MET A 14 8.56 -42.72 -9.89
CA MET A 14 8.38 -41.60 -10.82
C MET A 14 8.67 -42.03 -12.25
N GLN A 15 7.96 -41.42 -13.19
CA GLN A 15 8.20 -41.56 -14.62
C GLN A 15 8.27 -40.18 -15.26
N LEU A 16 9.13 -40.04 -16.28
CA LEU A 16 9.16 -38.86 -17.12
C LEU A 16 8.09 -39.03 -18.20
N ALA A 17 7.19 -38.06 -18.32
CA ALA A 17 6.16 -38.06 -19.33
C ALA A 17 6.25 -36.80 -20.19
N ARG A 18 5.98 -36.97 -21.47
CA ARG A 18 5.80 -35.91 -22.45
C ARG A 18 4.32 -35.81 -22.78
N ILE A 19 3.79 -34.60 -22.71
CA ILE A 19 2.40 -34.30 -23.05
C ILE A 19 2.40 -33.36 -24.24
N ILE A 20 1.73 -33.74 -25.32
CA ILE A 20 1.52 -32.90 -26.49
C ILE A 20 0.09 -32.38 -26.41
N ILE A 21 -0.06 -31.07 -26.26
CA ILE A 21 -1.34 -30.41 -25.97
C ILE A 21 -1.67 -29.47 -27.14
N PRO A 22 -2.85 -29.57 -27.75
CA PRO A 22 -3.32 -28.55 -28.70
C PRO A 22 -3.38 -27.16 -28.07
N MET A 23 -3.08 -26.11 -28.84
CA MET A 23 -3.07 -24.73 -28.33
C MET A 23 -4.43 -24.30 -27.72
N GLU A 24 -5.55 -24.77 -28.28
CA GLU A 24 -6.91 -24.40 -27.85
C GLU A 24 -7.28 -24.97 -26.47
N SER A 25 -6.81 -26.18 -26.15
CA SER A 25 -7.07 -26.85 -24.87
C SER A 25 -5.95 -26.64 -23.84
N ALA A 26 -4.87 -25.97 -24.22
CA ALA A 26 -3.69 -25.76 -23.39
C ALA A 26 -3.99 -25.12 -22.02
N HIS A 27 -4.78 -24.05 -22.04
CA HIS A 27 -5.13 -23.32 -20.82
C HIS A 27 -5.90 -24.18 -19.81
N ARG A 28 -7.00 -24.81 -20.26
CA ARG A 28 -7.81 -25.70 -19.42
C ARG A 28 -7.05 -26.93 -18.96
N THR A 29 -6.21 -27.48 -19.83
CA THR A 29 -5.33 -28.61 -19.49
C THR A 29 -4.41 -28.25 -18.33
N VAL A 30 -3.71 -27.11 -18.39
CA VAL A 30 -2.82 -26.69 -17.31
C VAL A 30 -3.61 -26.37 -16.04
N SER A 31 -4.82 -25.80 -16.15
CA SER A 31 -5.70 -25.57 -15.00
C SER A 31 -6.05 -26.88 -14.28
N TYR A 32 -6.51 -27.91 -15.00
CA TYR A 32 -6.87 -29.21 -14.41
C TYR A 32 -5.66 -30.01 -13.91
N LEU A 33 -4.52 -29.92 -14.60
CA LEU A 33 -3.27 -30.50 -14.10
C LEU A 33 -2.79 -29.80 -12.83
N GLY A 34 -3.00 -28.47 -12.74
CA GLY A 34 -2.72 -27.68 -11.54
C GLY A 34 -3.62 -28.07 -10.37
N ASP A 35 -4.92 -28.28 -10.62
CA ASP A 35 -5.87 -28.71 -9.59
C ASP A 35 -5.57 -30.14 -9.08
N LEU A 36 -4.97 -31.01 -9.91
CA LEU A 36 -4.44 -32.31 -9.47
C LEU A 36 -3.16 -32.18 -8.64
N GLY A 37 -2.23 -31.30 -9.03
CA GLY A 37 -0.97 -31.06 -8.31
C GLY A 37 0.03 -32.23 -8.33
N LEU A 38 -0.11 -33.18 -9.26
CA LEU A 38 0.71 -34.41 -9.33
C LEU A 38 1.72 -34.43 -10.49
N PHE A 39 1.86 -33.33 -11.23
CA PHE A 39 2.75 -33.23 -12.39
C PHE A 39 3.75 -32.08 -12.20
N GLN A 40 5.05 -32.39 -12.22
CA GLN A 40 6.11 -31.39 -12.12
C GLN A 40 6.67 -31.08 -13.51
N PHE A 41 6.38 -29.89 -14.02
CA PHE A 41 6.87 -29.43 -15.32
C PHE A 41 8.39 -29.18 -15.29
N LYS A 42 9.06 -29.60 -16.36
CA LYS A 42 10.45 -29.24 -16.69
C LYS A 42 10.44 -28.00 -17.58
N ASP A 43 11.28 -27.02 -17.27
CA ASP A 43 11.41 -25.84 -18.15
C ASP A 43 12.20 -26.22 -19.41
N LEU A 44 11.49 -26.26 -20.55
CA LEU A 44 12.06 -26.53 -21.86
C LEU A 44 12.65 -25.27 -22.50
N ASN A 45 12.38 -24.09 -21.94
CA ASN A 45 12.77 -22.78 -22.47
C ASN A 45 13.78 -22.04 -21.58
N MET A 46 14.63 -22.74 -20.81
CA MET A 46 15.61 -22.11 -19.91
C MET A 46 16.58 -21.13 -20.60
N GLY A 47 16.88 -21.34 -21.89
CA GLY A 47 17.79 -20.47 -22.67
C GLY A 47 17.14 -19.21 -23.25
N LYS A 48 15.83 -19.01 -23.09
CA LYS A 48 15.11 -17.85 -23.66
C LYS A 48 14.83 -16.80 -22.59
N SER A 49 15.03 -15.52 -22.93
CA SER A 49 14.65 -14.41 -22.07
C SER A 49 13.13 -14.44 -21.78
N PRO A 50 12.66 -14.13 -20.56
CA PRO A 50 11.24 -14.14 -20.21
C PRO A 50 10.33 -13.33 -21.16
N PHE A 51 10.86 -12.26 -21.76
CA PHE A 51 10.14 -11.40 -22.69
C PHE A 51 9.99 -11.98 -24.10
N GLN A 52 10.86 -12.93 -24.47
CA GLN A 52 10.83 -13.60 -25.78
C GLN A 52 9.97 -14.88 -25.76
N LYS A 53 9.46 -15.26 -24.59
CA LYS A 53 8.61 -16.45 -24.45
C LYS A 53 7.17 -16.14 -24.89
N THR A 54 6.48 -17.15 -25.41
CA THR A 54 5.21 -17.02 -26.14
C THR A 54 4.08 -16.34 -25.37
N PHE A 55 4.02 -16.52 -24.04
CA PHE A 55 2.92 -16.01 -23.21
C PHE A 55 3.29 -14.77 -22.36
N ALA A 56 4.37 -14.07 -22.71
CA ALA A 56 4.84 -12.91 -21.96
C ALA A 56 3.80 -11.78 -21.87
N ALA A 57 3.02 -11.56 -22.94
CA ALA A 57 1.98 -10.54 -22.97
C ALA A 57 0.85 -10.82 -21.97
N GLN A 58 0.38 -12.07 -21.90
CA GLN A 58 -0.67 -12.52 -20.98
C GLN A 58 -0.20 -12.43 -19.52
N ILE A 59 1.08 -12.77 -19.25
CA ILE A 59 1.67 -12.60 -17.91
C ILE A 59 1.73 -11.12 -17.53
N LYS A 60 2.10 -10.23 -18.46
CA LYS A 60 2.10 -8.77 -18.23
C LYS A 60 0.68 -8.28 -17.92
N ARG A 61 -0.32 -8.72 -18.67
CA ARG A 61 -1.74 -8.41 -18.45
C ARG A 61 -2.22 -8.82 -17.04
N CYS A 62 -1.94 -10.06 -16.63
CA CYS A 62 -2.21 -10.52 -15.26
C CYS A 62 -1.45 -9.70 -14.21
N GLY A 63 -0.22 -9.29 -14.52
CA GLY A 63 0.60 -8.43 -13.69
C GLY A 63 -0.01 -7.04 -13.45
N GLU A 64 -0.58 -6.44 -14.49
CA GLU A 64 -1.31 -5.17 -14.38
C GLU A 64 -2.57 -5.32 -13.53
N MET A 65 -3.38 -6.36 -13.73
CA MET A 65 -4.54 -6.62 -12.87
C MET A 65 -4.14 -6.82 -11.40
N ALA A 66 -3.03 -7.52 -11.15
CA ALA A 66 -2.47 -7.65 -9.80
C ALA A 66 -1.94 -6.33 -9.23
N ARG A 67 -1.49 -5.37 -10.06
CA ARG A 67 -1.17 -3.99 -9.64
C ARG A 67 -2.44 -3.27 -9.19
N LYS A 68 -3.53 -3.33 -9.97
CA LYS A 68 -4.82 -2.73 -9.63
C LYS A 68 -5.39 -3.30 -8.32
N LEU A 69 -5.32 -4.62 -8.13
CA LEU A 69 -5.73 -5.25 -6.87
C LEU A 69 -4.90 -4.81 -5.67
N ARG A 70 -3.58 -4.60 -5.83
CA ARG A 70 -2.76 -4.01 -4.75
C ARG A 70 -3.20 -2.59 -4.41
N PHE A 71 -3.48 -1.76 -5.42
CA PHE A 71 -4.05 -0.44 -5.20
C PHE A 71 -5.36 -0.49 -4.42
N PHE A 72 -6.30 -1.38 -4.78
CA PHE A 72 -7.55 -1.55 -4.03
C PHE A 72 -7.32 -2.00 -2.59
N LYS A 73 -6.37 -2.92 -2.36
CA LYS A 73 -5.99 -3.33 -1.00
C LYS A 73 -5.50 -2.15 -0.17
N ASP A 74 -4.71 -1.25 -0.76
CA ASP A 74 -4.23 -0.04 -0.09
C ASP A 74 -5.39 0.94 0.20
N GLN A 75 -6.36 1.09 -0.71
CA GLN A 75 -7.57 1.89 -0.46
C GLN A 75 -8.44 1.29 0.65
N MET A 76 -8.61 -0.04 0.65
CA MET A 76 -9.34 -0.75 1.71
C MET A 76 -8.66 -0.59 3.07
N ALA A 77 -7.33 -0.64 3.11
CA ALA A 77 -6.55 -0.42 4.33
C ALA A 77 -6.75 1.00 4.88
N LYS A 78 -6.81 2.02 3.99
CA LYS A 78 -7.15 3.39 4.39
C LYS A 78 -8.57 3.51 4.96
N ALA A 79 -9.51 2.69 4.47
CA ALA A 79 -10.87 2.61 4.99
C ALA A 79 -11.00 1.80 6.31
N GLY A 80 -9.94 1.09 6.72
CA GLY A 80 -10.00 0.14 7.84
C GLY A 80 -10.84 -1.12 7.54
N LEU A 81 -11.10 -1.42 6.28
CA LEU A 81 -11.90 -2.59 5.86
C LEU A 81 -11.01 -3.82 5.66
N LEU A 82 -11.44 -4.95 6.23
CA LEU A 82 -10.86 -6.26 5.94
C LEU A 82 -11.61 -6.91 4.78
N ALA A 83 -10.88 -7.59 3.89
CA ALA A 83 -11.49 -8.36 2.81
C ALA A 83 -12.41 -9.43 3.42
N SER A 84 -13.62 -9.58 2.87
CA SER A 84 -14.52 -10.61 3.32
C SER A 84 -14.06 -11.97 2.77
N SER A 85 -13.93 -12.97 3.65
CA SER A 85 -13.61 -14.35 3.27
C SER A 85 -14.78 -15.11 2.63
N TRP A 86 -15.82 -14.40 2.17
CA TRP A 86 -16.97 -15.05 1.58
C TRP A 86 -16.61 -15.56 0.18
N SER A 87 -16.45 -16.88 0.07
CA SER A 87 -16.39 -17.56 -1.21
C SER A 87 -17.75 -17.42 -1.89
N ALA A 88 -17.91 -16.41 -2.75
CA ALA A 88 -19.04 -16.39 -3.67
C ALA A 88 -18.90 -17.61 -4.60
N TYR A 89 -19.63 -18.68 -4.28
CA TYR A 89 -19.81 -19.82 -5.17
C TYR A 89 -20.47 -19.31 -6.45
N GLY A 90 -19.80 -19.44 -7.58
CA GLY A 90 -20.48 -19.59 -8.86
C GLY A 90 -20.60 -18.38 -9.78
N SER A 91 -19.80 -17.32 -9.63
CA SER A 91 -19.60 -16.40 -10.76
C SER A 91 -18.32 -16.79 -11.49
N GLU A 92 -18.45 -17.57 -12.56
CA GLU A 92 -17.38 -17.71 -13.56
C GLU A 92 -17.21 -16.36 -14.25
N PHE A 93 -16.46 -15.44 -13.64
CA PHE A 93 -16.05 -14.23 -14.33
C PHE A 93 -15.15 -14.63 -15.50
N ASN A 94 -15.52 -14.21 -16.70
CA ASN A 94 -14.57 -14.23 -17.79
C ASN A 94 -13.41 -13.29 -17.43
N PHE A 95 -12.17 -13.76 -17.59
CA PHE A 95 -10.97 -12.99 -17.26
C PHE A 95 -10.94 -11.61 -17.95
N ASP A 96 -11.50 -11.55 -19.16
CA ASP A 96 -11.62 -10.31 -19.93
C ASP A 96 -12.59 -9.30 -19.29
N GLU A 97 -13.75 -9.76 -18.82
CA GLU A 97 -14.73 -8.92 -18.13
C GLU A 97 -14.18 -8.38 -16.81
N LEU A 98 -13.43 -9.22 -16.09
CA LEU A 98 -12.77 -8.80 -14.86
C LEU A 98 -11.75 -7.70 -15.12
N GLU A 99 -10.98 -7.77 -16.21
CA GLU A 99 -10.00 -6.72 -16.54
C GLU A 99 -10.68 -5.35 -16.77
N VAL A 100 -11.77 -5.35 -17.53
CA VAL A 100 -12.55 -4.13 -17.80
C VAL A 100 -13.10 -3.57 -16.49
N LYS A 101 -13.78 -4.40 -15.69
CA LYS A 101 -14.36 -4.00 -14.40
C LYS A 101 -13.31 -3.45 -13.42
N LEU A 102 -12.14 -4.11 -13.31
CA LEU A 102 -11.05 -3.61 -12.46
C LEU A 102 -10.49 -2.27 -12.98
N GLY A 103 -10.50 -2.05 -14.30
CA GLY A 103 -10.10 -0.78 -14.90
C GLY A 103 -11.07 0.36 -14.63
N GLU A 104 -12.37 0.10 -14.76
CA GLU A 104 -13.43 1.07 -14.48
C GLU A 104 -13.39 1.50 -13.00
N LEU A 105 -13.31 0.54 -12.08
CA LEU A 105 -13.23 0.82 -10.64
C LEU A 105 -11.94 1.56 -10.24
N GLU A 106 -10.80 1.26 -10.89
CA GLU A 106 -9.55 2.00 -10.67
C GLU A 106 -9.71 3.46 -11.13
N GLY A 107 -10.29 3.67 -12.32
CA GLY A 107 -10.58 5.01 -12.84
C GLY A 107 -11.50 5.81 -11.93
N GLU A 108 -12.62 5.21 -11.52
CA GLU A 108 -13.61 5.81 -10.63
C GLU A 108 -12.98 6.21 -9.28
N LEU A 109 -12.20 5.33 -8.66
CA LEU A 109 -11.52 5.62 -7.39
C LEU A 109 -10.44 6.72 -7.53
N ILE A 110 -9.68 6.74 -8.61
CA ILE A 110 -8.68 7.79 -8.85
C ILE A 110 -9.37 9.14 -9.06
N GLU A 111 -10.45 9.18 -9.85
CA GLU A 111 -11.21 10.40 -10.08
C GLU A 111 -11.88 10.89 -8.80
N MET A 112 -12.52 10.01 -8.03
CA MET A 112 -13.11 10.36 -6.73
C MET A 112 -12.07 10.89 -5.76
N ASN A 113 -10.88 10.28 -5.68
CA ASN A 113 -9.81 10.78 -4.83
C ASN A 113 -9.35 12.17 -5.26
N ALA A 114 -9.13 12.40 -6.57
CA ALA A 114 -8.73 13.69 -7.10
C ALA A 114 -9.80 14.77 -6.87
N ASN A 115 -11.07 14.43 -6.99
CA ASN A 115 -12.19 15.33 -6.74
C ASN A 115 -12.33 15.64 -5.25
N THR A 116 -12.18 14.64 -4.38
CA THR A 116 -12.20 14.82 -2.92
C THR A 116 -11.05 15.70 -2.46
N GLU A 117 -9.84 15.51 -2.98
CA GLU A 117 -8.70 16.39 -2.69
C GLU A 117 -8.95 17.83 -3.13
N LYS A 118 -9.52 18.06 -4.32
CA LYS A 118 -9.88 19.41 -4.79
C LYS A 118 -10.92 20.07 -3.87
N LEU A 119 -11.97 19.34 -3.50
CA LEU A 119 -13.02 19.83 -2.60
C LEU A 119 -12.46 20.13 -1.20
N GLN A 120 -11.59 19.25 -0.67
CA GLN A 120 -10.95 19.45 0.61
C GLN A 120 -10.04 20.68 0.61
N ARG A 121 -9.28 20.90 -0.47
CA ARG A 121 -8.46 22.12 -0.62
C ARG A 121 -9.32 23.38 -0.65
N ALA A 122 -10.38 23.40 -1.46
CA ALA A 122 -11.31 24.54 -1.51
C ALA A 122 -12.00 24.79 -0.16
N HIS A 123 -12.37 23.72 0.56
CA HIS A 123 -12.95 23.83 1.90
C HIS A 123 -11.95 24.45 2.90
N ASN A 124 -10.68 23.99 2.88
CA ASN A 124 -9.64 24.53 3.75
C ASN A 124 -9.32 26.01 3.42
N GLU A 125 -9.29 26.39 2.15
CA GLU A 125 -9.10 27.80 1.73
C GLU A 125 -10.23 28.71 2.22
N LEU A 126 -11.49 28.24 2.18
CA LEU A 126 -12.63 28.99 2.69
C LEU A 126 -12.67 29.03 4.23
N LEU A 127 -12.23 27.97 4.91
CA LEU A 127 -12.05 27.95 6.36
C LEU A 127 -11.04 29.04 6.78
N GLU A 128 -9.89 29.08 6.12
CA GLU A 128 -8.89 30.13 6.33
C GLU A 128 -9.48 31.52 6.06
N TYR A 129 -10.19 31.69 4.95
CA TYR A 129 -10.79 32.97 4.61
C TYR A 129 -11.79 33.44 5.67
N LYS A 130 -12.70 32.56 6.12
CA LYS A 130 -13.67 32.86 7.19
C LYS A 130 -12.96 33.32 8.46
N LEU A 131 -11.88 32.65 8.82
CA LEU A 131 -11.11 32.95 10.02
C LEU A 131 -10.39 34.30 9.93
N VAL A 132 -9.82 34.63 8.76
CA VAL A 132 -9.26 35.98 8.51
C VAL A 132 -10.34 37.03 8.66
N LEU A 133 -11.51 36.85 8.02
CA LEU A 133 -12.59 37.83 8.09
C LEU A 133 -13.05 38.08 9.53
N GLN A 134 -13.17 37.04 10.36
CA GLN A 134 -13.57 37.19 11.76
C GLN A 134 -12.49 37.91 12.59
N LYS A 135 -11.26 37.39 12.58
CA LYS A 135 -10.18 37.91 13.45
C LYS A 135 -9.63 39.26 13.00
N ALA A 136 -9.52 39.50 11.69
CA ALA A 136 -9.11 40.79 11.16
C ALA A 136 -10.20 41.86 11.36
N GLY A 137 -11.48 41.45 11.34
CA GLY A 137 -12.61 42.31 11.70
C GLY A 137 -12.53 42.86 13.11
N ASP A 138 -12.36 41.95 14.07
CA ASP A 138 -12.19 42.31 15.48
C ASP A 138 -11.08 43.36 15.62
N PHE A 139 -9.93 43.14 14.96
CA PHE A 139 -8.83 44.09 15.00
C PHE A 139 -9.12 45.45 14.37
N PHE A 140 -9.71 45.47 13.19
CA PHE A 140 -9.96 46.71 12.47
C PHE A 140 -10.90 47.61 13.27
N HIS A 141 -11.93 47.04 13.89
CA HIS A 141 -12.86 47.78 14.75
C HIS A 141 -12.24 48.25 16.05
N HIS A 142 -11.46 47.41 16.73
CA HIS A 142 -10.75 47.84 17.96
C HIS A 142 -9.72 48.94 17.67
N ALA A 143 -9.01 48.86 16.54
CA ALA A 143 -8.06 49.89 16.14
C ALA A 143 -8.77 51.20 15.78
N GLN A 144 -9.89 51.14 15.06
CA GLN A 144 -10.68 52.31 14.68
C GLN A 144 -11.38 52.95 15.89
N SER A 145 -11.96 52.16 16.80
CA SER A 145 -12.57 52.69 18.03
C SER A 145 -11.54 53.37 18.91
N ASN A 146 -10.35 52.79 19.06
CA ASN A 146 -9.29 53.36 19.88
C ASN A 146 -8.69 54.63 19.24
N ALA A 147 -8.51 54.66 17.92
CA ALA A 147 -8.05 55.86 17.22
C ALA A 147 -9.08 57.00 17.32
N THR A 148 -10.37 56.68 17.22
CA THR A 148 -11.45 57.66 17.38
C THR A 148 -11.56 58.16 18.83
N ALA A 149 -11.35 57.29 19.81
CA ALA A 149 -11.32 57.65 21.23
C ALA A 149 -10.13 58.58 21.55
N GLN A 150 -8.92 58.24 21.06
CA GLN A 150 -7.74 59.08 21.22
C GLN A 150 -7.87 60.44 20.52
N GLN A 151 -8.55 60.49 19.36
CA GLN A 151 -8.85 61.77 18.70
C GLN A 151 -9.83 62.61 19.53
N ARG A 152 -10.85 62.01 20.14
CA ARG A 152 -11.78 62.73 21.04
C ARG A 152 -11.07 63.24 22.29
N GLU A 153 -10.22 62.43 22.92
CA GLU A 153 -9.43 62.86 24.08
C GLU A 153 -8.43 63.98 23.70
N PHE A 154 -7.81 63.91 22.52
CA PHE A 154 -6.90 64.96 22.03
C PHE A 154 -7.63 66.26 21.67
N GLU A 155 -8.85 66.18 21.13
CA GLU A 155 -9.72 67.34 20.89
C GLU A 155 -10.25 67.95 22.20
N GLU A 156 -10.61 67.13 23.18
CA GLU A 156 -11.02 67.59 24.52
C GLU A 156 -9.88 68.28 25.28
N HIS A 157 -8.64 67.78 25.17
CA HIS A 157 -7.47 68.44 25.77
C HIS A 157 -7.12 69.78 25.10
N ARG A 158 -7.36 69.95 23.80
CA ARG A 158 -7.13 71.25 23.10
C ARG A 158 -8.17 72.31 23.45
N LEU A 159 -9.36 71.91 23.90
CA LEU A 159 -10.42 72.83 24.34
C LEU A 159 -10.25 73.26 25.81
N ALA A 160 -9.45 72.54 26.61
CA ALA A 160 -9.26 72.82 28.04
C ALA A 160 -8.10 73.79 28.35
N GLU A 161 -7.10 73.93 27.47
CA GLU A 161 -5.93 74.82 27.68
C GLU A 161 -5.99 76.11 26.83
N GLY A 162 -7.08 76.87 26.95
CA GLY A 162 -7.15 78.23 26.44
C GLY A 162 -6.74 79.27 27.51
N SER A 163 -5.44 79.56 27.65
CA SER A 163 -4.98 80.76 28.37
C SER A 163 -3.70 81.35 27.72
N MET A 164 -3.60 82.67 27.77
CA MET A 164 -2.97 83.57 26.79
C MET A 164 -1.44 83.53 26.74
N ASP A 165 -0.84 83.46 25.53
CA ASP A 165 0.14 84.45 25.01
C ASP A 165 0.54 84.18 23.54
N SER A 166 0.70 85.28 22.80
CA SER A 166 0.96 85.53 21.35
C SER A 166 2.14 84.76 20.68
N PRO A 167 2.37 84.81 19.32
CA PRO A 167 1.91 85.82 18.36
C PRO A 167 1.33 85.37 17.01
N LEU A 168 0.54 86.29 16.44
CA LEU A 168 0.11 86.44 15.06
C LEU A 168 1.26 86.23 14.04
N LEU A 169 1.15 85.22 13.16
CA LEU A 169 1.56 85.28 11.76
C LEU A 169 1.16 83.99 11.01
N LEU A 170 0.52 84.16 9.85
CA LEU A 170 0.07 83.16 8.86
C LEU A 170 -1.23 82.41 9.15
N GLU A 171 -2.32 83.16 9.20
CA GLU A 171 -3.70 82.67 9.09
C GLU A 171 -4.11 82.37 7.62
N GLN A 172 -3.17 82.00 6.75
CA GLN A 172 -3.44 81.87 5.32
C GLN A 172 -2.66 80.72 4.68
N GLU A 173 -2.88 79.48 5.14
CA GLU A 173 -2.66 78.27 4.32
C GLU A 173 -3.19 76.94 4.91
N MET A 174 -4.02 76.93 5.96
CA MET A 174 -4.32 75.69 6.71
C MET A 174 -5.80 75.27 6.72
N THR A 175 -6.59 75.65 5.71
CA THR A 175 -7.98 75.17 5.56
C THR A 175 -8.17 74.16 4.42
N THR A 176 -7.10 73.76 3.73
CA THR A 176 -7.17 72.83 2.58
C THR A 176 -6.62 71.41 2.85
N GLU A 177 -6.26 71.06 4.09
CA GLU A 177 -5.56 69.77 4.36
C GLU A 177 -6.17 68.85 5.44
N LEU A 178 -7.34 69.15 6.01
CA LEU A 178 -8.03 68.19 6.92
C LEU A 178 -8.89 67.13 6.21
N SER A 179 -9.02 67.21 4.87
CA SER A 179 -9.90 66.32 4.08
C SER A 179 -9.19 65.20 3.32
N LYS A 180 -7.85 65.12 3.37
CA LYS A 180 -7.12 63.93 2.90
C LYS A 180 -6.88 63.00 4.08
N GLN A 181 -7.91 62.28 4.53
CA GLN A 181 -7.68 61.05 5.27
C GLN A 181 -6.75 60.18 4.42
N VAL A 182 -5.49 60.05 4.82
CA VAL A 182 -4.51 59.20 4.14
C VAL A 182 -5.04 57.78 4.24
N LYS A 183 -5.67 57.30 3.17
CA LYS A 183 -6.27 55.97 3.12
C LYS A 183 -5.13 54.94 3.11
N LEU A 184 -4.80 54.41 4.28
CA LEU A 184 -3.79 53.37 4.45
C LEU A 184 -4.27 52.10 3.73
N GLY A 185 -3.37 51.49 2.96
CA GLY A 185 -3.61 50.18 2.39
C GLY A 185 -3.40 49.10 3.44
N TYR A 186 -4.10 47.97 3.32
CA TYR A 186 -3.94 46.84 4.22
C TYR A 186 -3.83 45.52 3.46
N VAL A 187 -3.06 44.58 4.00
CA VAL A 187 -2.98 43.19 3.55
C VAL A 187 -3.29 42.28 4.73
N SER A 188 -4.21 41.35 4.56
CA SER A 188 -4.57 40.34 5.54
C SER A 188 -4.24 38.94 5.05
N GLY A 189 -3.90 38.05 5.97
CA GLY A 189 -3.58 36.67 5.64
C GLY A 189 -3.29 35.81 6.87
N LEU A 190 -2.84 34.58 6.62
CA LEU A 190 -2.35 33.67 7.65
C LEU A 190 -0.88 33.36 7.43
N VAL A 191 -0.14 33.24 8.54
CA VAL A 191 1.26 32.80 8.56
C VAL A 191 1.40 31.65 9.57
N PRO A 192 2.21 30.61 9.27
CA PRO A 192 2.53 29.58 10.26
C PRO A 192 3.12 30.19 11.53
N ARG A 193 2.71 29.68 12.70
CA ARG A 193 3.11 30.23 14.01
C ARG A 193 4.63 30.21 14.21
N ASP A 194 5.30 29.14 13.77
CA ASP A 194 6.76 28.99 13.88
C ASP A 194 7.53 30.10 13.16
N LYS A 195 6.94 30.64 12.09
CA LYS A 195 7.55 31.67 11.24
C LYS A 195 7.06 33.07 11.56
N SER A 196 6.11 33.24 12.49
CA SER A 196 5.42 34.51 12.72
C SER A 196 6.35 35.60 13.24
N MET A 197 7.30 35.25 14.13
CA MET A 197 8.29 36.17 14.69
C MET A 197 9.34 36.60 13.66
N ALA A 198 9.83 35.65 12.86
CA ALA A 198 10.77 35.94 11.78
C ALA A 198 10.13 36.84 10.70
N PHE A 199 8.84 36.60 10.41
CA PHE A 199 8.05 37.41 9.50
C PHE A 199 7.95 38.87 9.98
N GLU A 200 7.63 39.09 11.26
CA GLU A 200 7.57 40.44 11.85
C GLU A 200 8.92 41.18 11.75
N ILE A 201 10.02 40.53 12.13
CA ILE A 201 11.36 41.13 12.10
C ILE A 201 11.75 41.52 10.67
N ILE A 202 11.50 40.65 9.68
CA ILE A 202 11.86 40.91 8.28
C ILE A 202 10.98 42.01 7.68
N LEU A 203 9.69 42.01 8.00
CA LEU A 203 8.76 43.06 7.58
C LEU A 203 9.20 44.44 8.12
N PHE A 204 9.56 44.52 9.40
CA PHE A 204 10.03 45.74 10.04
C PHE A 204 11.36 46.23 9.43
N ARG A 205 12.33 45.33 9.24
CA ARG A 205 13.65 45.66 8.66
C ARG A 205 13.55 46.12 7.21
N ALA A 206 12.76 45.44 6.37
CA ALA A 206 12.64 45.75 4.94
C ALA A 206 11.90 47.06 4.65
N THR A 207 11.00 47.45 5.57
CA THR A 207 10.18 48.67 5.45
C THR A 207 10.70 49.83 6.32
N ARG A 208 11.79 49.62 7.07
CA ARG A 208 12.38 50.58 8.02
C ARG A 208 11.36 51.07 9.06
N GLY A 209 10.45 50.21 9.49
CA GLY A 209 9.41 50.55 10.47
C GLY A 209 8.21 51.32 9.92
N ASN A 210 8.12 51.55 8.60
CA ASN A 210 7.00 52.29 8.00
C ASN A 210 5.73 51.44 7.75
N VAL A 211 5.65 50.26 8.36
CA VAL A 211 4.54 49.31 8.19
C VAL A 211 4.12 48.82 9.56
N PHE A 212 2.81 48.85 9.83
CA PHE A 212 2.23 48.44 11.09
C PHE A 212 1.63 47.03 10.95
N LEU A 213 2.12 46.09 11.76
CA LEU A 213 1.69 44.69 11.77
C LEU A 213 0.93 44.40 13.06
N LYS A 214 -0.22 43.72 12.92
CA LYS A 214 -0.94 43.11 14.04
C LYS A 214 -1.16 41.64 13.73
N GLN A 215 -0.88 40.78 14.71
CA GLN A 215 -1.07 39.33 14.62
C GLN A 215 -1.99 38.86 15.76
N ASN A 216 -2.91 37.94 15.47
CA ASN A 216 -3.65 37.17 16.47
C ASN A 216 -3.38 35.68 16.30
N VAL A 217 -3.28 34.99 17.44
CA VAL A 217 -3.15 33.55 17.48
C VAL A 217 -4.51 32.91 17.19
N VAL A 218 -4.51 31.90 16.34
CA VAL A 218 -5.68 31.04 16.12
C VAL A 218 -5.62 29.91 17.15
N ALA A 219 -6.67 29.75 17.94
CA ALA A 219 -6.71 28.76 19.02
C ALA A 219 -6.79 27.31 18.51
N GLU A 220 -7.39 27.09 17.33
CA GLU A 220 -7.52 25.77 16.71
C GLU A 220 -6.55 25.63 15.53
N PRO A 221 -5.80 24.51 15.44
CA PRO A 221 -4.90 24.27 14.32
C PRO A 221 -5.69 24.07 13.03
N VAL A 222 -5.33 24.82 11.99
CA VAL A 222 -6.01 24.80 10.69
C VAL A 222 -5.26 23.86 9.76
N VAL A 223 -6.00 23.07 8.97
CA VAL A 223 -5.39 22.20 7.97
C VAL A 223 -4.89 23.05 6.81
N ASP A 224 -3.58 23.00 6.55
CA ASP A 224 -2.99 23.74 5.45
C ASP A 224 -3.54 23.27 4.09
N PRO A 225 -4.03 24.17 3.22
CA PRO A 225 -4.63 23.79 1.94
C PRO A 225 -3.63 23.14 0.96
N VAL A 226 -2.32 23.29 1.17
CA VAL A 226 -1.30 22.70 0.29
C VAL A 226 -0.68 21.45 0.90
N GLN A 227 -0.35 21.47 2.19
CA GLN A 227 0.31 20.34 2.87
C GLN A 227 -0.67 19.32 3.47
N GLY A 228 -1.94 19.70 3.72
CA GLY A 228 -2.92 18.81 4.36
C GLY A 228 -2.63 18.50 5.83
N GLU A 229 -1.62 19.13 6.42
CA GLU A 229 -1.26 18.98 7.83
C GLU A 229 -1.97 20.02 8.70
N LYS A 230 -2.29 19.63 9.94
CA LYS A 230 -2.80 20.54 10.96
C LYS A 230 -1.65 21.40 11.47
N VAL A 231 -1.65 22.68 11.08
CA VAL A 231 -0.62 23.64 11.46
C VAL A 231 -1.24 24.74 12.29
N GLU A 232 -0.56 25.12 13.38
CA GLU A 232 -0.93 26.33 14.11
C GLU A 232 -0.57 27.57 13.28
N LYS A 233 -1.57 28.41 13.02
CA LYS A 233 -1.41 29.61 12.20
C LYS A 233 -1.80 30.85 13.00
N ASN A 234 -1.19 31.98 12.65
CA ASN A 234 -1.57 33.30 13.15
C ASN A 234 -2.20 34.09 12.02
N VAL A 235 -3.34 34.74 12.30
CA VAL A 235 -3.94 35.72 11.39
C VAL A 235 -3.17 37.02 11.56
N PHE A 236 -2.76 37.63 10.45
CA PHE A 236 -2.13 38.93 10.47
C PHE A 236 -2.88 39.95 9.62
N ILE A 237 -2.75 41.21 10.02
CA ILE A 237 -3.11 42.37 9.21
C ILE A 237 -1.93 43.33 9.19
N VAL A 238 -1.55 43.76 7.99
CA VAL A 238 -0.41 44.65 7.73
C VAL A 238 -0.91 45.92 7.08
N PHE A 239 -0.75 47.05 7.75
CA PHE A 239 -1.07 48.38 7.23
C PHE A 239 0.17 49.03 6.62
N TYR A 240 0.04 49.54 5.40
CA TYR A 240 1.12 50.16 4.65
C TYR A 240 0.67 51.46 3.98
N SER A 241 1.64 52.35 3.76
CA SER A 241 1.46 53.56 2.96
C SER A 241 2.36 53.50 1.73
N GLY A 242 1.79 53.71 0.54
CA GLY A 242 2.49 53.75 -0.73
C GLY A 242 2.73 52.39 -1.41
N GLU A 243 2.85 52.41 -2.74
CA GLU A 243 2.90 51.21 -3.59
C GLU A 243 4.24 50.44 -3.49
N ARG A 244 5.35 51.15 -3.22
CA ARG A 244 6.65 50.50 -2.97
C ARG A 244 6.62 49.63 -1.71
N ALA A 245 5.90 50.07 -0.67
CA ALA A 245 5.73 49.28 0.55
C ALA A 245 4.85 48.06 0.29
N LYS A 246 3.71 48.24 -0.41
CA LYS A 246 2.83 47.15 -0.85
C LYS A 246 3.60 46.02 -1.54
N ASN A 247 4.41 46.35 -2.56
CA ASN A 247 5.15 45.35 -3.32
C ASN A 247 6.20 44.61 -2.49
N LYS A 248 6.81 45.26 -1.49
CA LYS A 248 7.70 44.60 -0.53
C LYS A 248 6.94 43.65 0.39
N VAL A 249 5.80 44.09 0.94
CA VAL A 249 4.95 43.25 1.80
C VAL A 249 4.49 42.01 1.05
N LEU A 250 4.01 42.15 -0.19
CA LEU A 250 3.59 41.01 -1.02
C LEU A 250 4.70 39.99 -1.23
N LYS A 251 5.91 40.44 -1.61
CA LYS A 251 7.08 39.55 -1.78
C LYS A 251 7.50 38.84 -0.50
N ILE A 252 7.40 39.51 0.64
CA ILE A 252 7.70 38.90 1.95
C ILE A 252 6.62 37.86 2.28
N CYS A 253 5.33 38.17 2.07
CA CYS A 253 4.27 37.19 2.24
C CYS A 253 4.47 35.94 1.37
N ASP A 254 4.86 36.11 0.10
CA ASP A 254 5.17 34.97 -0.79
C ASP A 254 6.36 34.15 -0.28
N ALA A 255 7.45 34.80 0.15
CA ALA A 255 8.66 34.13 0.64
C ALA A 255 8.43 33.31 1.91
N PHE A 256 7.47 33.73 2.75
CA PHE A 256 7.12 33.05 3.99
C PHE A 256 6.01 32.00 3.83
N GLY A 257 5.41 31.88 2.65
CA GLY A 257 4.29 30.99 2.38
C GLY A 257 3.00 31.42 3.08
N ALA A 258 2.77 32.74 3.18
CA ALA A 258 1.58 33.28 3.80
C ALA A 258 0.40 33.35 2.81
N ASN A 259 -0.71 32.68 3.14
CA ASN A 259 -1.94 32.73 2.36
C ASN A 259 -2.63 34.08 2.60
N ARG A 260 -2.91 34.80 1.51
CA ARG A 260 -3.52 36.14 1.56
C ARG A 260 -4.97 36.07 1.14
N TYR A 261 -5.81 36.78 1.86
CA TYR A 261 -7.24 36.86 1.57
C TYR A 261 -7.69 38.32 1.46
N PRO A 262 -8.61 38.64 0.52
CA PRO A 262 -9.16 39.99 0.41
C PRO A 262 -9.97 40.33 1.66
N PHE A 263 -9.84 41.56 2.14
CA PHE A 263 -10.57 42.07 3.30
C PHE A 263 -11.20 43.42 2.93
N THR A 264 -12.32 43.77 3.56
CA THR A 264 -12.99 45.06 3.37
C THR A 264 -13.14 45.79 4.69
N ASP A 265 -13.10 47.12 4.64
CA ASP A 265 -13.25 48.03 5.78
C ASP A 265 -14.71 48.26 6.21
N ASP A 266 -15.68 47.91 5.36
CA ASP A 266 -17.11 48.07 5.63
C ASP A 266 -17.70 46.88 6.41
N ILE A 267 -18.25 47.17 7.60
CA ILE A 267 -18.88 46.21 8.52
C ILE A 267 -20.04 45.46 7.85
N GLY A 268 -20.86 46.16 7.08
CA GLY A 268 -22.03 45.58 6.42
C GLY A 268 -21.61 44.55 5.37
N LYS A 269 -20.65 44.91 4.52
CA LYS A 269 -20.09 44.01 3.50
C LYS A 269 -19.30 42.87 4.12
N GLN A 270 -18.59 43.12 5.20
CA GLN A 270 -17.86 42.08 5.92
C GLN A 270 -18.80 41.02 6.51
N TYR A 271 -19.90 41.43 7.13
CA TYR A 271 -20.91 40.51 7.66
C TYR A 271 -21.58 39.70 6.52
N GLN A 272 -21.86 40.35 5.38
CA GLN A 272 -22.36 39.66 4.18
C GLN A 272 -21.37 38.61 3.67
N MET A 273 -20.08 38.95 3.53
CA MET A 273 -19.05 38.02 3.10
C MET A 273 -18.86 36.86 4.08
N ILE A 274 -18.89 37.10 5.39
CA ILE A 274 -18.82 36.02 6.40
C ILE A 274 -20.00 35.07 6.25
N THR A 275 -21.21 35.61 6.05
CA THR A 275 -22.43 34.81 5.89
C THR A 275 -22.37 33.99 4.60
N GLU A 276 -21.94 34.60 3.49
CA GLU A 276 -21.77 33.92 2.19
C GLU A 276 -20.71 32.81 2.27
N VAL A 277 -19.54 33.11 2.82
CA VAL A 277 -18.45 32.14 3.00
C VAL A 277 -18.89 31.00 3.91
N SER A 278 -19.60 31.30 5.00
CA SER A 278 -20.09 30.27 5.92
C SER A 278 -21.15 29.37 5.27
N GLY A 279 -22.00 29.92 4.40
CA GLY A 279 -22.96 29.14 3.59
C GLY A 279 -22.25 28.18 2.65
N LYS A 280 -21.33 28.69 1.82
CA LYS A 280 -20.51 27.88 0.90
C LYS A 280 -19.72 26.79 1.62
N LEU A 281 -19.20 27.11 2.80
CA LEU A 281 -18.43 26.18 3.63
C LEU A 281 -19.28 25.00 4.13
N SER A 282 -20.53 25.28 4.52
CA SER A 282 -21.50 24.25 4.89
C SER A 282 -21.86 23.35 3.70
N GLU A 283 -22.11 23.94 2.52
CA GLU A 283 -22.42 23.20 1.29
C GLU A 283 -21.25 22.31 0.83
N LEU A 284 -20.02 22.83 0.89
CA LEU A 284 -18.82 22.05 0.62
C LEU A 284 -18.65 20.91 1.62
N LYS A 285 -18.92 21.17 2.90
CA LYS A 285 -18.81 20.14 3.94
C LYS A 285 -19.80 19.00 3.71
N THR A 286 -21.06 19.30 3.43
CA THR A 286 -22.06 18.26 3.12
C THR A 286 -21.68 17.49 1.85
N THR A 287 -21.15 18.16 0.83
CA THR A 287 -20.68 17.51 -0.40
C THR A 287 -19.50 16.57 -0.14
N ILE A 288 -18.53 16.98 0.68
CA ILE A 288 -17.41 16.13 1.11
C ILE A 288 -17.94 14.91 1.88
N ASP A 289 -18.88 15.11 2.82
CA ASP A 289 -19.43 14.02 3.61
C ASP A 289 -20.17 13.00 2.72
N VAL A 290 -20.98 13.46 1.76
CA VAL A 290 -21.61 12.59 0.75
C VAL A 290 -20.56 11.85 -0.09
N GLY A 291 -19.48 12.54 -0.50
CA GLY A 291 -18.37 11.94 -1.23
C GLY A 291 -17.67 10.83 -0.43
N THR A 292 -17.41 11.05 0.86
CA THR A 292 -16.77 10.05 1.73
C THR A 292 -17.66 8.82 1.94
N LEU A 293 -18.97 9.01 2.04
CA LEU A 293 -19.93 7.90 2.13
C LEU A 293 -19.99 7.10 0.82
N HIS A 294 -20.02 7.79 -0.32
CA HIS A 294 -20.00 7.14 -1.63
C HIS A 294 -18.71 6.33 -1.83
N TRP A 295 -17.56 6.92 -1.53
CA TRP A 295 -16.27 6.23 -1.55
C TRP A 295 -16.28 4.98 -0.67
N SER A 296 -16.80 5.09 0.56
CA SER A 296 -16.89 3.96 1.50
C SER A 296 -17.78 2.84 0.95
N SER A 297 -18.89 3.17 0.29
CA SER A 297 -19.79 2.20 -0.35
C SER A 297 -19.12 1.46 -1.51
N VAL A 298 -18.38 2.18 -2.36
CA VAL A 298 -17.63 1.59 -3.49
C VAL A 298 -16.52 0.68 -2.97
N VAL A 299 -15.74 1.13 -2.00
CA VAL A 299 -14.67 0.31 -1.39
C VAL A 299 -15.25 -0.91 -0.67
N GLN A 300 -16.40 -0.80 0.00
CA GLN A 300 -17.09 -1.94 0.59
C GLN A 300 -17.54 -2.96 -0.47
N SER A 301 -18.06 -2.48 -1.61
CA SER A 301 -18.45 -3.35 -2.72
C SER A 301 -17.25 -4.11 -3.30
N ILE A 302 -16.10 -3.44 -3.40
CA ILE A 302 -14.82 -4.05 -3.79
C ILE A 302 -14.37 -5.07 -2.74
N ALA A 303 -14.42 -4.72 -1.45
CA ALA A 303 -13.99 -5.58 -0.35
C ALA A 303 -14.72 -6.93 -0.33
N ASN A 304 -15.99 -6.93 -0.73
CA ASN A 304 -16.82 -8.13 -0.79
C ASN A 304 -16.38 -9.13 -1.89
N GLN A 305 -15.81 -8.65 -2.99
CA GLN A 305 -15.41 -9.47 -4.16
C GLN A 305 -13.90 -9.62 -4.30
N PHE A 306 -13.13 -8.85 -3.52
CA PHE A 306 -11.68 -8.73 -3.64
C PHE A 306 -10.94 -10.08 -3.54
N GLU A 307 -11.30 -10.92 -2.57
CA GLU A 307 -10.61 -12.19 -2.36
C GLU A 307 -10.79 -13.14 -3.54
N HIS A 308 -12.00 -13.19 -4.11
CA HIS A 308 -12.30 -13.98 -5.29
C HIS A 308 -11.48 -13.49 -6.50
N TRP A 309 -11.47 -12.19 -6.79
CA TRP A 309 -10.66 -11.62 -7.88
C TRP A 309 -9.17 -11.87 -7.70
N ASN A 310 -8.67 -11.74 -6.47
CA ASN A 310 -7.26 -11.98 -6.15
C ASN A 310 -6.88 -13.44 -6.37
N ASN A 311 -7.72 -14.39 -5.96
CA ASN A 311 -7.48 -15.81 -6.18
C ASN A 311 -7.53 -16.18 -7.67
N LEU A 312 -8.50 -15.62 -8.42
CA LEU A 312 -8.61 -15.81 -9.86
C LEU A 312 -7.38 -15.28 -10.60
N VAL A 313 -6.96 -14.04 -10.35
CA VAL A 313 -5.77 -13.44 -11.00
C VAL A 313 -4.50 -14.20 -10.62
N LYS A 314 -4.37 -14.70 -9.38
CA LYS A 314 -3.24 -15.54 -8.97
C LYS A 314 -3.23 -16.88 -9.70
N LYS A 315 -4.38 -17.57 -9.76
CA LYS A 315 -4.52 -18.85 -10.49
C LYS A 315 -4.17 -18.65 -11.96
N GLU A 316 -4.75 -17.65 -12.59
CA GLU A 316 -4.53 -17.34 -14.01
C GLU A 316 -3.06 -17.00 -14.32
N LYS A 317 -2.43 -16.17 -13.48
CA LYS A 317 -1.00 -15.86 -13.60
C LYS A 317 -0.13 -17.11 -13.47
N SER A 318 -0.47 -18.04 -12.57
CA SER A 318 0.27 -19.29 -12.40
C SER A 318 0.13 -20.25 -13.60
N ILE A 319 -1.07 -20.28 -14.22
CA ILE A 319 -1.33 -21.05 -15.43
C ILE A 319 -0.47 -20.51 -16.58
N TYR A 320 -0.49 -19.20 -16.83
CA TYR A 320 0.33 -18.61 -17.89
C TYR A 320 1.84 -18.74 -17.63
N HIS A 321 2.26 -18.66 -16.37
CA HIS A 321 3.66 -18.91 -16.02
C HIS A 321 4.08 -20.35 -16.37
N THR A 322 3.23 -21.32 -16.08
CA THR A 322 3.44 -22.74 -16.42
C THR A 322 3.39 -22.97 -17.93
N LEU A 323 2.45 -22.36 -18.66
CA LEU A 323 2.41 -22.41 -20.12
C LEU A 323 3.71 -21.87 -20.74
N ASN A 324 4.37 -20.91 -20.08
CA ASN A 324 5.62 -20.32 -20.53
C ASN A 324 6.84 -21.24 -20.38
N THR A 325 6.76 -22.29 -19.55
CA THR A 325 7.82 -23.31 -19.44
C THR A 325 7.71 -24.36 -20.53
N LEU A 326 6.56 -24.45 -21.20
CA LEU A 326 6.30 -25.42 -22.28
C LEU A 326 6.94 -24.95 -23.60
N SER A 327 7.44 -25.89 -24.39
CA SER A 327 7.96 -25.57 -25.72
C SER A 327 6.83 -25.47 -26.74
N PHE A 328 6.88 -24.43 -27.59
CA PHE A 328 5.90 -24.23 -28.65
C PHE A 328 6.39 -24.85 -29.96
N ASP A 329 5.61 -25.77 -30.51
CA ASP A 329 5.85 -26.36 -31.83
C ASP A 329 5.01 -25.64 -32.89
N VAL A 330 5.69 -24.82 -33.70
CA VAL A 330 5.08 -24.01 -34.77
C VAL A 330 4.42 -24.89 -35.84
N THR A 331 4.97 -26.08 -36.10
CA THR A 331 4.52 -26.94 -37.21
C THR A 331 3.18 -27.61 -36.93
N LYS A 332 2.92 -27.97 -35.67
CA LYS A 332 1.71 -28.68 -35.26
C LYS A 332 0.70 -27.80 -34.53
N LYS A 333 1.04 -26.53 -34.25
CA LYS A 333 0.26 -25.63 -33.36
C LYS A 333 -0.06 -26.30 -32.01
N CYS A 334 0.92 -27.04 -31.49
CA CYS A 334 0.81 -27.74 -30.22
C CYS A 334 1.90 -27.25 -29.26
N LEU A 335 1.59 -27.32 -27.97
CA LEU A 335 2.55 -27.16 -26.90
C LEU A 335 3.06 -28.55 -26.49
N VAL A 336 4.36 -28.64 -26.29
CA VAL A 336 4.99 -29.84 -25.73
C VAL A 336 5.42 -29.52 -24.31
N ALA A 337 4.91 -30.33 -23.39
CA ALA A 337 5.29 -30.32 -21.99
C ALA A 337 6.10 -31.57 -21.68
N GLU A 338 7.17 -31.44 -20.92
CA GLU A 338 7.85 -32.57 -20.30
C GLU A 338 7.80 -32.38 -18.79
N GLY A 339 7.65 -33.47 -18.06
CA GLY A 339 7.60 -33.40 -16.61
C GLY A 339 7.54 -34.75 -15.94
N TRP A 340 7.78 -34.72 -14.64
CA TRP A 340 7.77 -35.89 -13.78
C TRP A 340 6.40 -36.08 -13.17
N CYS A 341 5.91 -37.31 -13.18
CA CYS A 341 4.70 -37.69 -12.46
C CYS A 341 4.87 -39.04 -11.77
N PRO A 342 4.17 -39.27 -10.65
CA PRO A 342 4.14 -40.59 -10.04
C PRO A 342 3.47 -41.62 -10.96
N VAL A 343 3.98 -42.85 -11.01
CA VAL A 343 3.45 -43.93 -11.87
C VAL A 343 1.96 -44.19 -11.59
N PHE A 344 1.54 -44.13 -10.32
CA PHE A 344 0.15 -44.33 -9.93
C PHE A 344 -0.81 -43.23 -10.46
N ALA A 345 -0.30 -42.02 -10.71
CA ALA A 345 -1.09 -40.85 -11.06
C ALA A 345 -1.43 -40.81 -12.56
N THR A 346 -0.84 -41.69 -13.37
CA THR A 346 -1.01 -41.74 -14.83
C THR A 346 -2.47 -41.73 -15.25
N THR A 347 -3.33 -42.54 -14.63
CA THR A 347 -4.76 -42.61 -14.97
C THR A 347 -5.51 -41.34 -14.60
N GLN A 348 -5.14 -40.70 -13.49
CA GLN A 348 -5.76 -39.44 -13.05
C GLN A 348 -5.41 -38.30 -14.00
N ILE A 349 -4.14 -38.24 -14.41
CA ILE A 349 -3.65 -37.26 -15.39
C ILE A 349 -4.34 -37.46 -16.75
N GLN A 350 -4.42 -38.70 -17.24
CA GLN A 350 -5.12 -39.01 -18.49
C GLN A 350 -6.60 -38.63 -18.45
N ASN A 351 -7.30 -38.91 -17.34
CA ASN A 351 -8.70 -38.51 -17.17
C ASN A 351 -8.87 -36.98 -17.15
N ALA A 352 -7.95 -36.24 -16.52
CA ALA A 352 -7.97 -34.77 -16.53
C ALA A 352 -7.70 -34.18 -17.92
N LEU A 353 -6.77 -34.79 -18.67
CA LEU A 353 -6.48 -34.44 -20.06
C LEU A 353 -7.70 -34.66 -20.98
N GLN A 354 -8.40 -35.79 -20.81
CA GLN A 354 -9.62 -36.07 -21.56
C GLN A 354 -10.73 -35.08 -21.21
N ARG A 355 -10.93 -34.78 -19.92
CA ARG A 355 -11.90 -33.78 -19.46
C ARG A 355 -11.63 -32.40 -20.08
N ALA A 356 -10.38 -31.94 -20.06
CA ALA A 356 -9.99 -30.68 -20.69
C ALA A 356 -10.31 -30.64 -22.20
N THR A 357 -10.19 -31.77 -22.88
CA THR A 357 -10.49 -31.89 -24.32
C THR A 357 -11.98 -31.73 -24.60
N VAL A 358 -12.81 -32.43 -23.82
CA VAL A 358 -14.28 -32.36 -23.92
C VAL A 358 -14.77 -30.95 -23.61
N ASP A 359 -14.28 -30.35 -22.53
CA ASP A 359 -14.75 -29.03 -22.10
C ASP A 359 -14.30 -27.93 -23.09
N SER A 360 -13.12 -28.08 -23.71
CA SER A 360 -12.61 -27.16 -24.74
C SER A 360 -13.18 -27.43 -26.16
N ASN A 361 -14.04 -28.43 -26.36
CA ASN A 361 -14.54 -28.86 -27.67
C ASN A 361 -13.44 -29.10 -28.71
N SER A 362 -12.25 -29.56 -28.28
CA SER A 362 -11.13 -29.78 -29.19
C SER A 362 -11.28 -31.10 -29.94
N GLN A 363 -11.05 -31.10 -31.25
CA GLN A 363 -11.14 -32.30 -32.09
C GLN A 363 -9.99 -33.28 -31.86
N VAL A 364 -8.85 -32.80 -31.37
CA VAL A 364 -7.63 -33.59 -31.15
C VAL A 364 -7.38 -33.71 -29.67
N GLY A 365 -7.32 -34.95 -29.17
CA GLY A 365 -6.97 -35.22 -27.78
C GLY A 365 -5.46 -35.01 -27.52
N PRO A 366 -5.07 -34.60 -26.31
CA PRO A 366 -3.67 -34.51 -25.93
C PRO A 366 -3.04 -35.91 -25.90
N ILE A 367 -1.79 -36.00 -26.34
CA ILE A 367 -1.04 -37.24 -26.37
C ILE A 367 -0.17 -37.31 -25.12
N PHE A 368 -0.28 -38.41 -24.36
CA PHE A 368 0.54 -38.69 -23.19
C PHE A 368 1.54 -39.81 -23.53
N GLU A 369 2.82 -39.48 -23.62
CA GLU A 369 3.92 -40.39 -23.97
C GLU A 369 4.86 -40.54 -22.77
N ILE A 370 5.21 -41.79 -22.42
CA ILE A 370 6.17 -42.07 -21.34
C ILE A 370 7.57 -42.12 -21.95
N LEU A 371 8.49 -41.34 -21.38
CA LEU A 371 9.88 -41.24 -21.82
C LEU A 371 10.81 -41.99 -20.86
N ASN A 372 11.81 -42.66 -21.42
CA ASN A 372 12.91 -43.23 -20.65
C ASN A 372 13.95 -42.14 -20.37
N ALA A 373 13.92 -41.59 -19.17
CA ALA A 373 14.87 -40.57 -18.72
C ALA A 373 16.20 -41.20 -18.28
N LYS A 374 17.31 -40.57 -18.66
CA LYS A 374 18.64 -40.82 -18.06
C LYS A 374 18.90 -39.97 -16.81
N GLU A 375 18.04 -38.98 -16.56
CA GLU A 375 18.13 -38.05 -15.43
C GLU A 375 17.54 -38.67 -14.16
N SER A 376 18.01 -38.21 -12.99
CA SER A 376 17.48 -38.67 -11.70
C SER A 376 16.08 -38.07 -11.45
N PRO A 377 15.04 -38.89 -11.23
CA PRO A 377 13.70 -38.41 -10.90
C PRO A 377 13.64 -37.65 -9.56
N PRO A 378 12.64 -36.78 -9.38
CA PRO A 378 12.37 -36.12 -8.10
C PRO A 378 11.86 -37.13 -7.06
N THR A 379 12.04 -36.77 -5.79
CA THR A 379 11.57 -37.57 -4.65
C THR A 379 10.23 -37.07 -4.17
N TYR A 380 9.24 -37.96 -4.11
CA TYR A 380 7.90 -37.67 -3.62
C TYR A 380 7.51 -38.67 -2.54
N PHE A 381 7.11 -38.14 -1.39
CA PHE A 381 6.61 -38.91 -0.26
C PHE A 381 5.15 -38.53 -0.03
N ARG A 382 4.27 -39.52 0.07
CA ARG A 382 2.88 -39.28 0.44
C ARG A 382 2.79 -39.04 1.95
N THR A 383 2.72 -37.78 2.35
CA THR A 383 2.51 -37.40 3.74
C THR A 383 1.02 -37.30 4.06
N ASN A 384 0.64 -37.71 5.26
CA ASN A 384 -0.67 -37.38 5.82
C ASN A 384 -0.51 -36.18 6.77
N LYS A 385 -1.62 -35.71 7.33
CA LYS A 385 -1.66 -34.59 8.28
C LYS A 385 -0.74 -34.74 9.49
N PHE A 386 -0.45 -35.98 9.89
CA PHE A 386 0.43 -36.28 11.02
C PHE A 386 1.90 -36.35 10.58
N THR A 387 2.18 -37.02 9.46
CA THR A 387 3.56 -37.23 8.97
C THR A 387 4.13 -36.05 8.20
N SER A 388 3.31 -35.09 7.75
CA SER A 388 3.78 -33.90 7.03
C SER A 388 4.74 -33.05 7.85
N ALA A 389 4.42 -32.80 9.13
CA ALA A 389 5.28 -31.98 9.99
C ALA A 389 6.66 -32.62 10.21
N PHE A 390 6.72 -33.94 10.42
CA PHE A 390 7.99 -34.66 10.57
C PHE A 390 8.77 -34.73 9.25
N GLN A 391 8.07 -34.86 8.13
CA GLN A 391 8.71 -34.80 6.81
C GLN A 391 9.28 -33.41 6.54
N GLU A 392 8.56 -32.33 6.87
CA GLU A 392 9.06 -30.95 6.76
C GLU A 392 10.32 -30.73 7.60
N ILE A 393 10.37 -31.28 8.82
CA ILE A 393 11.58 -31.24 9.66
C ILE A 393 12.75 -31.90 8.91
N VAL A 394 12.56 -33.11 8.40
CA VAL A 394 13.59 -33.85 7.65
C VAL A 394 14.02 -33.11 6.38
N ASP A 395 13.06 -32.60 5.61
CA ASP A 395 13.31 -31.90 4.35
C ASP A 395 14.06 -30.58 4.59
N ALA A 396 13.79 -29.87 5.69
CA ALA A 396 14.52 -28.67 6.08
C ALA A 396 16.02 -28.97 6.29
N TYR A 397 16.35 -30.09 6.94
CA TYR A 397 17.75 -30.52 7.07
C TYR A 397 18.38 -30.91 5.73
N GLY A 398 17.61 -31.59 4.86
CA GLY A 398 18.06 -31.94 3.51
C GLY A 398 18.38 -30.73 2.63
N PHE A 399 17.52 -29.70 2.64
CA PHE A 399 17.70 -28.48 1.84
C PHE A 399 18.90 -27.65 2.30
N VAL A 400 19.11 -27.57 3.62
CA VAL A 400 20.26 -26.85 4.21
C VAL A 400 21.57 -27.54 3.85
N ALA A 401 21.63 -28.88 3.87
CA ALA A 401 22.81 -29.63 3.45
C ALA A 401 23.14 -29.45 1.95
N LEU A 402 22.13 -29.39 1.08
CA LEU A 402 22.28 -29.10 -0.36
C LEU A 402 22.75 -27.66 -0.62
N ARG A 403 22.23 -26.68 0.13
CA ARG A 403 22.62 -25.27 0.02
C ARG A 403 24.05 -25.03 0.51
N LEU A 404 24.46 -25.70 1.60
CA LEU A 404 25.85 -25.71 2.09
C LEU A 404 26.81 -26.40 1.10
N ALA A 405 26.39 -27.51 0.49
CA ALA A 405 27.18 -28.18 -0.54
C ALA A 405 27.34 -27.33 -1.81
N ALA A 406 26.28 -26.65 -2.27
CA ALA A 406 26.34 -25.74 -3.42
C ALA A 406 27.24 -24.52 -3.14
N THR A 407 27.26 -24.00 -1.91
CA THR A 407 28.21 -22.94 -1.52
C THR A 407 29.66 -23.44 -1.42
N PHE A 408 29.87 -24.73 -1.16
CA PHE A 408 31.21 -25.33 -1.13
C PHE A 408 31.76 -25.60 -2.54
N ASP A 409 30.90 -25.98 -3.48
CA ASP A 409 31.28 -26.28 -4.86
C ASP A 409 31.57 -25.00 -5.69
N GLN A 410 31.05 -23.84 -5.28
CA GLN A 410 31.40 -22.53 -5.86
C GLN A 410 32.54 -21.80 -5.11
N GLY A 411 33.32 -22.50 -4.29
CA GLY A 411 34.33 -21.94 -3.40
C GLY A 411 35.72 -21.70 -3.99
N LYS A 412 35.86 -21.09 -5.18
CA LYS A 412 37.06 -20.30 -5.52
C LYS A 412 36.67 -18.83 -5.65
N ARG A 413 37.01 -18.08 -4.59
CA ARG A 413 36.87 -16.64 -4.36
C ARG A 413 35.46 -16.14 -4.07
N MET A 414 35.25 -15.76 -2.81
CA MET A 414 34.86 -14.40 -2.42
C MET A 414 35.19 -14.23 -0.93
N ARG A 415 36.13 -13.32 -0.63
CA ARG A 415 36.34 -12.80 0.72
C ARG A 415 35.16 -11.88 1.03
N PHE A 416 34.48 -12.09 2.14
CA PHE A 416 34.07 -11.00 3.03
C PHE A 416 34.13 -11.50 4.47
N SER A 417 34.96 -10.79 5.22
CA SER A 417 35.26 -10.92 6.64
C SER A 417 34.10 -10.41 7.50
N LEU A 418 33.63 -11.21 8.47
CA LEU A 418 33.39 -10.73 9.84
C LEU A 418 33.21 -11.90 10.83
N PHE A 419 33.91 -11.79 11.95
CA PHE A 419 33.88 -12.58 13.19
C PHE A 419 34.38 -14.04 13.19
N ARG A 420 35.71 -14.12 13.42
CA ARG A 420 36.42 -15.23 14.06
C ARG A 420 36.19 -15.14 15.58
N LEU A 421 35.73 -16.22 16.20
CA LEU A 421 36.06 -16.57 17.59
C LEU A 421 36.94 -17.84 17.58
N PRO A 422 37.98 -17.94 18.43
CA PRO A 422 38.98 -19.00 18.36
C PRO A 422 38.64 -20.21 19.25
N GLY A 423 39.01 -21.41 18.80
CA GLY A 423 38.99 -22.62 19.62
C GLY A 423 39.09 -23.91 18.79
N GLN A 424 40.29 -24.48 18.71
CA GLN A 424 40.57 -25.86 18.29
C GLN A 424 39.86 -26.85 19.25
N GLY A 425 39.47 -28.07 18.91
CA GLY A 425 39.69 -28.90 17.73
C GLY A 425 38.78 -30.13 17.77
N GLU A 426 39.14 -31.13 16.96
CA GLU A 426 38.44 -32.38 16.61
C GLU A 426 37.54 -32.31 15.35
N PRO A 427 37.84 -33.11 14.30
CA PRO A 427 36.98 -33.25 13.14
C PRO A 427 35.72 -34.00 13.57
N PHE A 428 34.57 -33.32 13.55
CA PHE A 428 33.28 -33.96 13.83
C PHE A 428 33.11 -35.16 12.89
N ASN A 429 32.96 -36.32 13.52
CA ASN A 429 32.97 -37.64 12.91
C ASN A 429 32.11 -37.72 11.63
N SER A 430 32.65 -38.36 10.60
CA SER A 430 32.05 -38.57 9.28
C SER A 430 30.73 -39.36 9.28
N ASP A 431 30.32 -39.91 10.43
CA ASP A 431 29.10 -40.73 10.57
C ASP A 431 27.80 -39.93 10.70
N ALA A 432 27.86 -38.64 11.10
CA ALA A 432 26.66 -37.80 11.19
C ALA A 432 26.11 -37.37 9.81
N ARG A 433 26.83 -37.67 8.71
CA ARG A 433 26.38 -37.39 7.34
C ARG A 433 25.26 -38.33 6.86
N GLY A 434 24.99 -39.42 7.58
CA GLY A 434 23.97 -40.40 7.22
C GLY A 434 22.53 -40.00 7.57
N LEU A 435 22.33 -39.03 8.47
CA LEU A 435 21.01 -38.73 9.04
C LEU A 435 20.27 -37.57 8.35
N ALA A 436 20.92 -36.81 7.47
CA ALA A 436 20.36 -35.56 6.95
C ALA A 436 20.83 -35.23 5.53
N ARG A 437 20.42 -36.04 4.55
CA ARG A 437 20.38 -35.65 3.13
C ARG A 437 18.92 -35.65 2.69
N VAL A 438 18.55 -34.79 1.73
CA VAL A 438 17.31 -35.01 0.97
C VAL A 438 17.40 -36.44 0.46
N ALA A 439 16.44 -37.28 0.85
CA ALA A 439 16.44 -38.69 0.48
C ALA A 439 16.59 -38.78 -1.04
N LYS A 440 17.57 -39.55 -1.52
CA LYS A 440 17.69 -39.81 -2.95
C LYS A 440 16.47 -40.62 -3.40
N TYR A 441 16.20 -40.58 -4.70
CA TYR A 441 15.13 -41.38 -5.26
C TYR A 441 15.28 -42.86 -4.88
N GLN A 442 14.21 -43.45 -4.36
CA GLN A 442 14.10 -44.82 -3.84
C GLN A 442 14.96 -45.12 -2.60
N GLU A 443 15.52 -44.10 -1.95
CA GLU A 443 16.17 -44.22 -0.64
C GLU A 443 15.14 -44.40 0.47
N ALA A 444 15.56 -45.00 1.59
CA ALA A 444 14.73 -45.16 2.76
C ALA A 444 14.39 -43.77 3.35
N ASN A 445 13.12 -43.52 3.64
CA ASN A 445 12.67 -42.25 4.21
C ASN A 445 13.03 -42.17 5.70
N PRO A 446 13.94 -41.27 6.12
CA PRO A 446 14.25 -41.10 7.54
C PRO A 446 13.07 -40.49 8.30
N GLY A 447 12.15 -39.80 7.63
CA GLY A 447 10.96 -39.17 8.22
C GLY A 447 10.11 -40.13 9.03
N LEU A 448 9.99 -41.40 8.61
CA LEU A 448 9.22 -42.39 9.35
C LEU A 448 9.84 -42.71 10.72
N PHE A 449 11.17 -42.82 10.79
CA PHE A 449 11.88 -43.05 12.05
C PHE A 449 11.87 -41.80 12.93
N THR A 450 11.95 -40.61 12.31
CA THR A 450 11.88 -39.32 13.00
C THR A 450 10.58 -39.16 13.78
N VAL A 451 9.45 -39.71 13.31
CA VAL A 451 8.16 -39.67 14.03
C VAL A 451 8.29 -40.16 15.48
N VAL A 452 9.07 -41.22 15.72
CA VAL A 452 9.23 -41.81 17.07
C VAL A 452 10.51 -41.33 17.73
N THR A 453 11.62 -41.33 17.00
CA THR A 453 12.95 -41.05 17.56
C THR A 453 13.10 -39.59 17.98
N PHE A 454 12.52 -38.64 17.25
CA PHE A 454 12.66 -37.21 17.58
C PHE A 454 11.92 -36.84 18.89
N PRO A 455 10.62 -37.16 19.07
CA PRO A 455 9.95 -36.91 20.35
C PRO A 455 10.58 -37.69 21.51
N PHE A 456 11.07 -38.91 21.28
CA PHE A 456 11.71 -39.71 22.30
C PHE A 456 13.03 -39.09 22.79
N LEU A 457 13.92 -38.70 21.88
CA LEU A 457 15.18 -38.05 22.24
C LEU A 457 14.93 -36.69 22.93
N PHE A 458 13.93 -35.94 22.47
CA PHE A 458 13.50 -34.72 23.14
C PHE A 458 13.04 -35.00 24.57
N ALA A 459 12.23 -36.05 24.79
CA ALA A 459 11.75 -36.42 26.12
C ALA A 459 12.89 -36.82 27.07
N VAL A 460 13.92 -37.54 26.58
CA VAL A 460 15.11 -37.90 27.38
C VAL A 460 15.88 -36.65 27.82
N MET A 461 16.02 -35.65 26.95
CA MET A 461 16.73 -34.40 27.27
C MET A 461 15.92 -33.47 28.19
N PHE A 462 14.58 -33.48 28.07
CA PHE A 462 13.70 -32.58 28.79
C PHE A 462 13.32 -33.08 30.18
N GLY A 463 13.24 -34.40 30.39
CA GLY A 463 13.42 -35.07 31.69
C GLY A 463 12.51 -34.71 32.86
N ASP A 464 11.42 -33.96 32.67
CA ASP A 464 10.55 -33.49 33.76
C ASP A 464 9.06 -33.79 33.49
N TRP A 465 8.42 -34.46 34.45
CA TRP A 465 7.03 -34.86 34.38
C TRP A 465 6.06 -33.68 34.49
N GLY A 466 6.37 -32.67 35.31
CA GLY A 466 5.55 -31.47 35.46
C GLY A 466 5.49 -30.66 34.18
N HIS A 467 6.66 -30.37 33.60
CA HIS A 467 6.73 -29.68 32.31
C HIS A 467 6.14 -30.52 31.16
N GLY A 468 6.28 -31.85 31.21
CA GLY A 468 5.65 -32.77 30.26
C GLY A 468 4.12 -32.68 30.26
N ILE A 469 3.49 -32.60 31.44
CA ILE A 469 2.04 -32.40 31.58
C ILE A 469 1.63 -31.02 31.03
N CYS A 470 2.39 -29.96 31.30
CA CYS A 470 2.11 -28.64 30.75
C CYS A 470 2.17 -28.62 29.21
N LEU A 471 3.19 -29.24 28.60
CA LEU A 471 3.31 -29.38 27.14
C LEU A 471 2.16 -30.22 26.56
N PHE A 472 1.76 -31.31 27.22
CA PHE A 472 0.61 -32.11 26.82
C PHE A 472 -0.70 -31.30 26.82
N LEU A 473 -0.96 -30.53 27.90
CA LEU A 473 -2.17 -29.70 27.97
C LEU A 473 -2.18 -28.59 26.91
N ALA A 474 -1.03 -27.95 26.66
CA ALA A 474 -0.89 -26.92 25.64
C ALA A 474 -1.09 -27.49 24.21
N THR A 475 -0.48 -28.64 23.91
CA THR A 475 -0.64 -29.31 22.61
C THR A 475 -2.06 -29.84 22.40
N LEU A 476 -2.67 -30.43 23.43
CA LEU A 476 -4.06 -30.88 23.40
C LEU A 476 -5.01 -29.70 23.12
N PHE A 477 -4.78 -28.55 23.76
CA PHE A 477 -5.56 -27.34 23.50
C PHE A 477 -5.49 -26.89 22.03
N LEU A 478 -4.30 -26.93 21.42
CA LEU A 478 -4.13 -26.58 20.00
C LEU A 478 -4.83 -27.59 19.07
N ILE A 479 -4.70 -28.88 19.34
CA ILE A 479 -5.36 -29.95 18.55
C ILE A 479 -6.89 -29.83 18.65
N LEU A 480 -7.44 -29.58 19.85
CA LEU A 480 -8.88 -29.42 20.04
C LEU A 480 -9.45 -28.21 19.30
N ARG A 481 -8.65 -27.15 19.11
CA ARG A 481 -9.08 -25.93 18.39
C ARG A 481 -8.64 -25.89 16.94
N GLU A 482 -8.06 -26.96 16.43
CA GLU A 482 -7.49 -27.01 15.09
C GLU A 482 -8.50 -26.60 14.01
N LYS A 483 -9.75 -27.10 14.07
CA LYS A 483 -10.79 -26.72 13.09
C LYS A 483 -11.08 -25.22 13.09
N LYS A 484 -10.98 -24.58 14.26
CA LYS A 484 -11.19 -23.13 14.41
C LYS A 484 -10.01 -22.33 13.87
N TYR A 485 -8.79 -22.85 14.01
CA TYR A 485 -7.59 -22.22 13.44
C TYR A 485 -7.44 -22.46 11.94
N SER A 486 -7.94 -23.59 11.42
CA SER A 486 -7.93 -23.90 9.99
C SER A 486 -8.97 -23.10 9.19
N SER A 487 -9.95 -22.48 9.85
CA SER A 487 -10.99 -21.64 9.23
C SER A 487 -10.70 -20.14 9.33
N GLN A 488 -9.58 -19.75 9.93
CA GLN A 488 -9.06 -18.38 9.96
C GLN A 488 -7.94 -18.26 8.91
#